data_AF-A0A6C1P7Y3-F1
#
_entry.id   AF-A0A6C1P7Y3-F1
#
_cell.length_a   1.000
_cell.length_b   1.000
_cell.length_c   1.000
_cell.angle_alpha   90.00
_cell.angle_beta   90.00
_cell.angle_gamma   90.00
#
_symmetry.space_group_name_H-M   'P 1'
#
loop_
_entity.id
_entity.type
_entity.pdbx_description
1 polymer ?
#
loop_
_entity_poly.entity_id
_entity_poly.type
_entity_poly.pdbx_seq_one_letter_code
_entity_poly.pdbx_strand_id
1 'polypeptide(L)'
;MRNRGKIAGRSIEHLLNRRPDLKKSLNRLALLKMHSDLTNSIAHLSGSIVAEDPDLFYDHIKWTENYYRHRGVKPGILVDQLEALLKSIREFELLDSDNTASGIIYSGIEWLGNHRNSPTTNEEIPVSPEGLEYAAILLDGDELNAENYINELIEQKWAIEEIITDVMQPALYEV
;
A
#
# COMPACT_ATOMS: atom_id res chain seq x y z
N MET A 1 -15.19 -3.64 -4.49
CA MET A 1 -15.61 -2.66 -5.54
C MET A 1 -15.47 -3.23 -6.96
N ARG A 2 -16.50 -3.11 -7.83
CA ARG A 2 -16.51 -3.70 -9.21
C ARG A 2 -15.72 -2.91 -10.28
N ASN A 3 -15.05 -1.80 -9.95
CA ASN A 3 -14.37 -0.92 -10.91
C ASN A 3 -12.92 -0.53 -10.54
N ARG A 4 -12.21 -1.35 -9.76
CA ARG A 4 -10.89 -1.00 -9.17
C ARG A 4 -9.89 -0.39 -10.15
N GLY A 5 -9.64 -1.05 -11.29
CA GLY A 5 -8.69 -0.54 -12.30
C GLY A 5 -9.12 0.79 -12.94
N LYS A 6 -10.43 1.00 -13.15
CA LYS A 6 -10.93 2.27 -13.69
C LYS A 6 -10.79 3.41 -12.68
N ILE A 7 -11.09 3.14 -11.41
CA ILE A 7 -10.93 4.10 -10.31
C ILE A 7 -9.44 4.44 -10.13
N ALA A 8 -8.55 3.45 -10.15
CA ALA A 8 -7.11 3.67 -10.07
C ALA A 8 -6.60 4.52 -11.24
N GLY A 9 -6.95 4.17 -12.48
CA GLY A 9 -6.56 4.96 -13.67
C GLY A 9 -7.05 6.40 -13.61
N ARG A 10 -8.29 6.63 -13.16
CA ARG A 10 -8.84 7.98 -12.99
C ARG A 10 -8.17 8.76 -11.87
N SER A 11 -7.78 8.08 -10.79
CA SER A 11 -7.05 8.69 -9.67
C SER A 11 -5.67 9.17 -10.12
N ILE A 12 -4.97 8.39 -10.94
CA ILE A 12 -3.70 8.82 -11.55
C ILE A 12 -3.91 10.05 -12.41
N GLU A 13 -4.95 10.07 -13.24
CA GLU A 13 -5.25 11.22 -14.10
C GLU A 13 -5.46 12.49 -13.25
N HIS A 14 -6.27 12.42 -12.19
CA HIS A 14 -6.48 13.55 -11.27
C HIS A 14 -5.18 13.99 -10.58
N LEU A 15 -4.36 13.04 -10.13
CA LEU A 15 -3.07 13.33 -9.51
C LEU A 15 -2.12 14.04 -10.49
N LEU A 16 -1.95 13.52 -11.71
CA LEU A 16 -1.03 14.09 -12.70
C LEU A 16 -1.49 15.46 -13.20
N ASN A 17 -2.80 15.73 -13.21
CA ASN A 17 -3.34 17.05 -13.51
C ASN A 17 -3.04 18.05 -12.39
N ARG A 18 -3.06 17.62 -11.13
CA ARG A 18 -2.70 18.45 -9.97
C ARG A 18 -1.20 18.60 -9.76
N ARG A 19 -0.41 17.61 -10.21
CA ARG A 19 1.05 17.55 -10.07
C ARG A 19 1.74 17.41 -11.43
N PRO A 20 1.79 18.49 -12.24
CA PRO A 20 2.47 18.46 -13.54
C PRO A 20 3.97 18.13 -13.46
N ASP A 21 4.59 18.36 -12.29
CA ASP A 21 5.97 17.97 -11.99
C ASP A 21 6.15 16.44 -12.02
N LEU A 22 5.19 15.69 -11.48
CA LEU A 22 5.19 14.22 -11.53
C LEU A 22 4.98 13.73 -12.96
N LYS A 23 4.07 14.36 -13.72
CA LYS A 23 3.79 13.99 -15.11
C LYS A 23 5.03 14.07 -16.01
N LYS A 24 5.94 15.01 -15.75
CA LYS A 24 7.19 15.16 -16.50
C LYS A 24 8.29 14.20 -16.07
N SER A 25 8.25 13.70 -14.84
CA SER A 25 9.34 12.91 -14.23
C SER A 25 9.05 11.40 -14.21
N LEU A 26 7.79 10.99 -14.29
CA LEU A 26 7.40 9.59 -14.25
C LEU A 26 7.57 8.92 -15.62
N ASN A 27 8.33 7.81 -15.63
CA ASN A 27 8.39 6.92 -16.79
C ASN A 27 7.23 5.90 -16.77
N ARG A 28 7.12 5.10 -17.84
CA ARG A 28 6.07 4.08 -17.98
C ARG A 28 6.06 3.08 -16.82
N LEU A 29 7.22 2.63 -16.36
CA LEU A 29 7.32 1.67 -15.25
C LEU A 29 6.81 2.28 -13.94
N ALA A 30 7.14 3.54 -13.66
CA ALA A 30 6.67 4.26 -12.48
C ALA A 30 5.15 4.46 -12.51
N LEU A 31 4.57 4.73 -13.69
CA LEU A 31 3.11 4.82 -13.85
C LEU A 31 2.42 3.48 -13.61
N LEU A 32 3.00 2.37 -14.07
CA LEU A 32 2.47 1.03 -13.79
C LEU A 32 2.52 0.68 -12.30
N LYS A 33 3.63 1.01 -11.63
CA LYS A 33 3.76 0.84 -10.17
C LYS A 33 2.72 1.67 -9.41
N MET A 34 2.57 2.95 -9.76
CA MET A 34 1.56 3.82 -9.16
C MET A 34 0.12 3.29 -9.38
N HIS A 35 -0.16 2.70 -10.54
CA HIS A 35 -1.44 2.04 -10.78
C HIS A 35 -1.62 0.80 -9.89
N SER A 36 -0.57 0.01 -9.70
CA SER A 36 -0.57 -1.13 -8.78
C SER A 36 -0.83 -0.67 -7.34
N ASP A 37 -0.10 0.33 -6.85
CA ASP A 37 -0.24 0.88 -5.50
C ASP A 37 -1.67 1.38 -5.23
N LEU A 38 -2.25 2.12 -6.18
CA LEU A 38 -3.64 2.58 -6.07
C LEU A 38 -4.64 1.42 -6.11
N THR A 39 -4.40 0.40 -6.94
CA THR A 39 -5.26 -0.79 -6.99
C THR A 39 -5.23 -1.55 -5.66
N ASN A 40 -4.05 -1.66 -5.04
CA ASN A 40 -3.86 -2.27 -3.71
C ASN A 40 -4.52 -1.44 -2.62
N SER A 41 -4.40 -0.11 -2.67
CA SER A 41 -5.08 0.79 -1.72
C SER A 41 -6.61 0.66 -1.81
N ILE A 42 -7.16 0.55 -3.02
CA ILE A 42 -8.60 0.31 -3.23
C ILE A 42 -9.00 -1.09 -2.71
N ALA A 43 -8.11 -2.09 -2.80
CA ALA A 43 -8.38 -3.42 -2.27
C ALA A 43 -8.45 -3.40 -0.73
N HIS A 44 -7.50 -2.75 -0.05
CA HIS A 44 -7.53 -2.57 1.41
C HIS A 44 -8.75 -1.77 1.85
N LEU A 45 -9.12 -0.71 1.12
CA LEU A 45 -10.35 0.04 1.39
C LEU A 45 -11.60 -0.83 1.21
N SER A 46 -11.64 -1.69 0.19
CA SER A 46 -12.75 -2.63 0.03
C SER A 46 -12.78 -3.63 1.18
N GLY A 47 -11.61 -4.11 1.63
CA GLY A 47 -11.47 -5.04 2.76
C GLY A 47 -11.96 -4.42 4.06
N SER A 48 -11.53 -3.20 4.39
CA SER A 48 -11.95 -2.46 5.57
C SER A 48 -13.47 -2.23 5.62
N ILE A 49 -14.08 -1.93 4.47
CA ILE A 49 -15.54 -1.76 4.37
C ILE A 49 -16.26 -3.09 4.61
N VAL A 50 -15.79 -4.18 4.01
CA VAL A 50 -16.40 -5.52 4.16
C VAL A 50 -16.25 -6.06 5.57
N ALA A 51 -15.11 -5.78 6.22
CA ALA A 51 -14.84 -6.16 7.60
C ALA A 51 -15.51 -5.23 8.63
N GLU A 52 -16.10 -4.12 8.19
CA GLU A 52 -16.59 -3.03 9.05
C GLU A 52 -15.52 -2.47 10.00
N ASP A 53 -14.26 -2.53 9.57
CA ASP A 53 -13.09 -2.15 10.34
C ASP A 53 -12.20 -1.17 9.54
N PRO A 54 -12.39 0.15 9.74
CA PRO A 54 -11.59 1.19 9.09
C PRO A 54 -10.09 1.13 9.42
N ASP A 55 -9.70 0.54 10.56
CA ASP A 55 -8.31 0.55 11.02
C ASP A 55 -7.42 -0.26 10.07
N LEU A 56 -7.96 -1.31 9.43
CA LEU A 56 -7.26 -2.06 8.38
C LEU A 56 -6.80 -1.18 7.21
N PHE A 57 -7.58 -0.16 6.86
CA PHE A 57 -7.17 0.79 5.83
C PHE A 57 -6.12 1.77 6.39
N TYR A 58 -6.25 2.21 7.63
CA TYR A 58 -5.30 3.13 8.25
C TYR A 58 -3.93 2.49 8.44
N ASP A 59 -3.86 1.21 8.79
CA ASP A 59 -2.62 0.44 8.87
C ASP A 59 -1.92 0.37 7.50
N HIS A 60 -2.69 0.11 6.44
CA HIS A 60 -2.18 0.17 5.07
C HIS A 60 -1.64 1.56 4.70
N ILE A 61 -2.34 2.64 5.09
CA ILE A 61 -1.88 4.02 4.83
C ILE A 61 -0.63 4.36 5.63
N LYS A 62 -0.55 3.95 6.90
CA LYS A 62 0.65 4.10 7.76
C LYS A 62 1.84 3.37 7.13
N TRP A 63 1.63 2.13 6.71
CA TRP A 63 2.64 1.34 6.01
C TRP A 63 3.09 2.00 4.71
N THR A 64 2.15 2.49 3.89
CA THR A 64 2.45 3.14 2.61
C THR A 64 3.25 4.44 2.80
N GLU A 65 2.91 5.25 3.79
CA GLU A 65 3.67 6.48 4.10
C GLU A 65 5.11 6.16 4.52
N ASN A 66 5.28 5.15 5.38
CA ASN A 66 6.60 4.67 5.77
C ASN A 66 7.39 4.18 4.55
N TYR A 67 6.78 3.34 3.72
CA TYR A 67 7.39 2.85 2.50
C TYR A 67 7.80 4.01 1.55
N TYR A 68 6.92 4.98 1.33
CA TYR A 68 7.19 6.14 0.47
C TYR A 68 8.35 6.98 1.01
N ARG A 69 8.40 7.21 2.31
CA ARG A 69 9.49 7.93 2.97
C ARG A 69 10.84 7.26 2.73
N HIS A 70 10.94 5.95 2.92
CA HIS A 70 12.18 5.20 2.71
C HIS A 70 12.62 5.19 1.24
N ARG A 71 11.68 5.21 0.31
CA ARG A 71 11.95 5.30 -1.13
C ARG A 71 12.29 6.72 -1.60
N GLY A 72 12.41 7.69 -0.69
CA GLY A 72 12.70 9.09 -1.01
C GLY A 72 11.56 9.79 -1.75
N VAL A 73 10.33 9.27 -1.66
CA VAL A 73 9.15 9.95 -2.21
C VAL A 73 8.90 11.21 -1.40
N LYS A 74 8.60 12.31 -2.09
CA LYS A 74 8.39 13.60 -1.45
C LYS A 74 7.22 13.54 -0.46
N PRO A 75 7.32 14.19 0.71
CA PRO A 75 6.22 14.30 1.65
C PRO A 75 4.95 14.86 0.98
N GLY A 76 3.79 14.33 1.37
CA GLY A 76 2.49 14.77 0.86
C GLY A 76 2.05 14.14 -0.47
N ILE A 77 2.90 13.34 -1.14
CA ILE A 77 2.50 12.59 -2.34
C ILE A 77 1.38 11.60 -2.02
N LEU A 78 1.47 10.89 -0.88
CA LEU A 78 0.41 9.98 -0.47
C LEU A 78 -0.91 10.71 -0.19
N VAL A 79 -0.86 11.89 0.43
CA VAL A 79 -2.05 12.73 0.63
C VAL A 79 -2.65 13.14 -0.72
N ASP A 80 -1.85 13.63 -1.67
CA ASP A 80 -2.34 13.98 -3.00
C ASP A 80 -2.96 12.76 -3.73
N GLN A 81 -2.38 11.57 -3.57
CA GLN A 81 -2.92 10.32 -4.10
C GLN A 81 -4.27 9.96 -3.48
N LEU A 82 -4.41 10.06 -2.15
CA LEU A 82 -5.66 9.77 -1.45
C LEU A 82 -6.76 10.76 -1.80
N GLU A 83 -6.43 12.05 -1.96
CA GLU A 83 -7.38 13.06 -2.42
C GLU A 83 -7.84 12.81 -3.87
N ALA A 84 -6.93 12.36 -4.74
CA ALA A 84 -7.26 11.95 -6.10
C ALA A 84 -8.12 10.68 -6.14
N LEU A 85 -7.87 9.74 -5.22
CA LEU A 85 -8.68 8.55 -5.02
C LEU A 85 -10.09 8.91 -4.54
N LEU A 86 -10.20 9.76 -3.52
CA LEU A 86 -11.47 10.26 -3.00
C LEU A 86 -12.31 10.90 -4.11
N LYS A 87 -11.68 11.72 -4.96
CA LYS A 87 -12.35 12.32 -6.11
C LYS A 87 -12.84 11.27 -7.11
N SER A 88 -12.01 10.28 -7.43
CA SER A 88 -12.39 9.21 -8.37
C SER A 88 -13.53 8.35 -7.82
N ILE A 89 -13.50 8.00 -6.53
CA ILE A 89 -14.58 7.24 -5.90
C ILE A 89 -15.91 8.02 -5.98
N ARG A 90 -15.89 9.32 -5.69
CA ARG A 90 -17.08 10.17 -5.83
C ARG A 90 -17.60 10.24 -7.28
N GLU A 91 -16.71 10.24 -8.27
CA GLU A 91 -17.09 10.21 -9.70
C GLU A 91 -17.70 8.87 -10.11
N PHE A 92 -17.21 7.75 -9.57
CA PHE A 92 -17.63 6.39 -9.96
C PHE A 92 -18.78 5.80 -9.14
N GLU A 93 -18.99 6.25 -7.91
CA GLU A 93 -19.98 5.67 -6.98
C GLU A 93 -21.27 6.49 -6.87
N LEU A 94 -21.56 7.40 -7.82
CA LEU A 94 -22.84 8.09 -7.98
C LEU A 94 -23.48 8.56 -6.65
N LEU A 95 -23.00 9.68 -6.09
CA LEU A 95 -23.78 10.63 -5.27
C LEU A 95 -24.69 10.09 -4.13
N ASP A 96 -24.47 8.90 -3.57
CA ASP A 96 -25.09 8.57 -2.29
C ASP A 96 -24.27 9.19 -1.16
N SER A 97 -24.92 10.08 -0.42
CA SER A 97 -24.35 10.98 0.59
C SER A 97 -23.75 10.27 1.80
N ASP A 98 -23.89 8.95 1.92
CA ASP A 98 -23.28 8.09 2.94
C ASP A 98 -22.25 7.12 2.34
N ASN A 99 -21.33 7.65 1.53
CA ASN A 99 -20.27 6.81 0.98
C ASN A 99 -19.20 6.51 2.05
N THR A 100 -19.37 5.40 2.76
CA THR A 100 -18.42 4.84 3.74
C THR A 100 -16.98 4.88 3.24
N ALA A 101 -16.73 4.58 1.96
CA ALA A 101 -15.39 4.61 1.38
C ALA A 101 -14.78 6.02 1.41
N SER A 102 -15.58 7.03 1.09
CA SER A 102 -15.17 8.43 1.17
C SER A 102 -14.88 8.88 2.60
N GLY A 103 -15.68 8.42 3.57
CA GLY A 103 -15.47 8.71 5.00
C GLY A 103 -14.18 8.09 5.55
N ILE A 104 -13.91 6.83 5.18
CA ILE A 104 -12.68 6.14 5.56
C ILE A 104 -11.45 6.86 4.95
N ILE A 105 -11.48 7.18 3.65
CA ILE A 105 -10.36 7.90 3.01
C ILE A 105 -10.14 9.26 3.66
N TYR A 106 -11.20 10.03 3.89
CA TYR A 106 -11.10 11.35 4.50
C TYR A 106 -10.44 11.29 5.89
N SER A 107 -10.88 10.35 6.73
CA SER A 107 -10.31 10.13 8.05
C SER A 107 -8.84 9.70 7.97
N GLY A 108 -8.47 8.87 6.99
CA GLY A 108 -7.07 8.51 6.73
C GLY A 108 -6.19 9.71 6.31
N ILE A 109 -6.73 10.64 5.53
CA ILE A 109 -6.06 11.89 5.17
C ILE A 109 -5.86 12.78 6.41
N GLU A 110 -6.89 12.93 7.25
CA GLU A 110 -6.78 13.69 8.51
C GLU A 110 -5.75 13.07 9.46
N TRP A 111 -5.75 11.74 9.58
CA TRP A 111 -4.77 10.99 10.35
C TRP A 111 -3.34 11.30 9.88
N LEU A 112 -3.08 11.23 8.57
CA LEU A 112 -1.77 11.59 8.01
C LEU A 112 -1.39 13.05 8.31
N GLY A 113 -2.36 13.97 8.21
CA GLY A 113 -2.15 15.40 8.51
C GLY A 113 -1.68 15.64 9.95
N ASN A 114 -2.31 14.94 10.91
CA ASN A 114 -2.01 15.07 12.33
C ASN A 114 -0.70 14.38 12.75
N HIS A 115 -0.26 13.37 11.99
CA HIS A 115 0.92 12.55 12.31
C HIS A 115 2.13 12.80 11.39
N ARG A 116 2.10 13.84 10.54
CA ARG A 116 3.19 14.20 9.60
C ARG A 116 4.57 14.33 10.25
N ASN A 117 4.62 14.72 11.52
CA ASN A 117 5.87 14.93 12.27
C ASN A 117 6.05 13.94 13.42
N SER A 118 5.15 12.95 13.57
CA SER A 118 5.40 11.92 14.56
C SER A 118 6.67 11.18 14.13
N PRO A 119 7.67 11.04 15.02
CA PRO A 119 8.73 10.09 14.77
C PRO A 119 7.99 8.78 14.54
N THR A 120 8.05 8.28 13.32
CA THR A 120 7.77 6.89 13.07
C THR A 120 8.86 6.22 13.86
N THR A 121 8.50 5.70 15.04
CA THR A 121 9.20 4.53 15.54
C THR A 121 9.32 3.67 14.29
N ASN A 122 10.55 3.39 13.88
CA ASN A 122 10.81 2.12 13.25
C ASN A 122 10.31 1.14 14.31
N GLU A 123 9.01 0.87 14.31
CA GLU A 123 8.48 -0.38 14.80
C GLU A 123 9.24 -1.33 13.90
N GLU A 124 10.38 -1.80 14.42
CA GLU A 124 11.01 -3.03 13.98
C GLU A 124 9.84 -4.00 14.02
N ILE A 125 9.16 -4.17 12.89
CA ILE A 125 8.17 -5.20 12.74
C ILE A 125 9.01 -6.45 12.98
N PRO A 126 8.79 -7.15 14.10
CA PRO A 126 9.67 -8.23 14.47
C PRO A 126 9.51 -9.27 13.37
N VAL A 127 10.54 -9.39 12.52
CA VAL A 127 10.57 -10.39 11.47
C VAL A 127 10.45 -11.73 12.16
N SER A 128 9.46 -12.52 11.78
CA SER A 128 9.32 -13.87 12.32
C SER A 128 10.60 -14.67 12.05
N PRO A 129 10.99 -15.60 12.94
CA PRO A 129 12.08 -16.53 12.68
C PRO A 129 11.93 -17.23 11.32
N GLU A 130 10.70 -17.54 10.93
CA GLU A 130 10.32 -18.14 9.66
C GLU A 130 10.59 -17.20 8.47
N GLY A 131 10.24 -15.91 8.61
CA GLY A 131 10.60 -14.89 7.62
C GLY A 131 12.11 -14.72 7.45
N LEU A 132 12.87 -14.71 8.55
CA LEU A 132 14.34 -14.61 8.50
C LEU A 132 14.97 -15.80 7.79
N GLU A 133 14.51 -17.02 8.08
CA GLU A 133 15.00 -18.24 7.45
C GLU A 133 14.69 -18.26 5.94
N TYR A 134 13.44 -17.91 5.56
CA TYR A 134 13.08 -17.83 4.15
C TYR A 134 13.91 -16.77 3.40
N ALA A 135 14.16 -15.62 4.02
CA ALA A 135 15.03 -14.59 3.46
C ALA A 135 16.48 -15.07 3.27
N ALA A 136 17.02 -15.84 4.22
CA ALA A 136 18.36 -16.41 4.11
C ALA A 136 18.49 -17.38 2.93
N ILE A 137 17.50 -18.27 2.76
CA ILE A 137 17.48 -19.24 1.64
C ILE A 137 17.43 -18.51 0.28
N LEU A 138 16.65 -17.44 0.19
CA LEU A 138 16.57 -16.60 -1.03
C LEU A 138 17.91 -15.90 -1.33
N LEU A 139 18.61 -15.40 -0.30
CA LEU A 139 19.91 -14.74 -0.46
C LEU A 139 21.02 -15.71 -0.90
N ASP A 140 20.93 -16.97 -0.47
CA ASP A 140 21.83 -18.03 -0.91
C ASP A 140 21.58 -18.48 -2.36
N GLY A 141 20.48 -18.02 -2.98
CA GLY A 141 20.13 -18.31 -4.37
C GLY A 141 19.66 -19.74 -4.60
N ASP A 142 19.27 -20.46 -3.55
CA ASP A 142 18.77 -21.84 -3.63
C ASP A 142 17.25 -21.84 -3.84
N GLU A 143 16.85 -21.68 -5.09
CA GLU A 143 15.43 -21.59 -5.49
C GLU A 143 14.61 -22.83 -5.06
N LEU A 144 15.20 -24.02 -5.11
CA LEU A 144 14.52 -25.27 -4.77
C LEU A 144 14.23 -25.36 -3.26
N ASN A 145 15.21 -24.98 -2.43
CA ASN A 145 14.99 -24.93 -1.00
C ASN A 145 14.05 -23.80 -0.58
N ALA A 146 14.07 -22.66 -1.27
CA ALA A 146 13.12 -21.58 -1.02
C ALA A 146 11.68 -22.04 -1.29
N GLU A 147 11.46 -22.71 -2.43
CA GLU A 147 10.15 -23.27 -2.80
C GLU A 147 9.67 -24.35 -1.82
N ASN A 148 10.55 -25.26 -1.39
CA ASN A 148 10.19 -26.27 -0.41
C ASN A 148 9.81 -25.64 0.93
N TYR A 149 10.60 -24.68 1.39
CA TYR A 149 10.41 -24.03 2.68
C TYR A 149 9.09 -23.23 2.74
N ILE A 150 8.77 -22.46 1.69
CA ILE A 150 7.50 -21.71 1.66
C ILE A 150 6.29 -22.66 1.60
N ASN A 151 6.41 -23.80 0.90
CA ASN A 151 5.35 -24.81 0.86
C ASN A 151 5.14 -25.49 2.23
N GLU A 152 6.21 -25.78 2.97
CA GLU A 152 6.12 -26.30 4.34
C GLU A 152 5.40 -25.32 5.28
N LEU A 153 5.70 -24.02 5.18
CA LEU A 153 5.02 -22.99 5.96
C LEU A 153 3.52 -22.91 5.64
N ILE A 154 3.15 -23.06 4.36
CA ILE A 154 1.75 -23.13 3.92
C ILE A 154 1.03 -24.34 4.54
N GLU A 155 1.67 -25.52 4.54
CA GLU A 155 1.12 -26.72 5.16
C GLU A 155 0.92 -26.57 6.67
N GLN A 156 1.79 -25.80 7.31
CA GLN A 156 1.69 -25.41 8.73
C GLN A 156 0.66 -24.29 8.99
N LYS A 157 -0.09 -23.87 7.95
CA LYS A 157 -1.12 -22.83 7.98
C LYS A 157 -0.61 -21.43 8.31
N TRP A 158 0.66 -21.13 8.01
CA TRP A 158 1.12 -19.75 8.03
C TRP A 158 0.46 -18.95 6.90
N ALA A 159 0.17 -17.68 7.18
CA ALA A 159 -0.29 -16.77 6.14
C ALA A 159 0.91 -16.36 5.28
N ILE A 160 0.89 -16.75 4.00
CA ILE A 160 1.93 -16.37 3.01
C ILE A 160 2.15 -14.86 2.99
N GLU A 161 1.08 -14.08 3.19
CA GLU A 161 1.11 -12.63 3.23
C GLU A 161 1.96 -12.08 4.38
N GLU A 162 2.01 -12.77 5.53
CA GLU A 162 2.86 -12.41 6.67
C GLU A 162 4.33 -12.72 6.36
N ILE A 163 4.62 -13.90 5.81
CA ILE A 163 5.98 -14.33 5.45
C ILE A 163 6.57 -13.44 4.34
N ILE A 164 5.78 -13.13 3.30
CA ILE A 164 6.22 -12.24 2.22
C ILE A 164 6.43 -10.82 2.74
N THR A 165 5.56 -10.32 3.62
CA THR A 165 5.74 -9.02 4.27
C THR A 165 7.05 -8.98 5.06
N ASP A 166 7.31 -10.00 5.87
CA ASP A 166 8.51 -10.14 6.70
C ASP A 166 9.80 -10.21 5.89
N VAL A 167 9.80 -10.90 4.76
CA VAL A 167 10.98 -11.09 3.90
C VAL A 167 11.21 -9.92 2.96
N MET A 168 10.13 -9.35 2.42
CA MET A 168 10.22 -8.25 1.47
C MET A 168 10.36 -6.89 2.17
N GLN A 169 9.94 -6.73 3.42
CA GLN A 169 10.10 -5.45 4.13
C GLN A 169 11.56 -5.04 4.25
N PRO A 170 12.48 -5.85 4.83
CA PRO A 170 13.90 -5.49 4.94
C PRO A 170 14.55 -5.22 3.56
N ALA A 171 14.26 -6.06 2.56
CA ALA A 171 14.79 -5.90 1.20
C ALA A 171 14.26 -4.65 0.47
N LEU A 172 13.15 -4.06 0.93
CA LEU A 172 12.61 -2.80 0.42
C LEU A 172 13.26 -1.56 1.07
N TYR A 173 14.00 -1.73 2.17
CA TYR A 173 14.67 -0.67 2.95
C TYR A 173 16.18 -0.58 2.71
N GLU A 174 16.80 -1.55 2.02
CA GLU A 174 18.21 -1.47 1.62
C GLU A 174 18.37 -0.72 0.29
N VAL A 175 18.92 0.50 0.36
CA VAL A 175 19.58 1.22 -0.75
C VAL A 175 20.88 1.82 -0.24
#